data_AF-A0A934YXP8-F1
#
_entry.id   AF-A0A934YXP8-F1
#
_cell.length_a   1.000
_cell.length_b   1.000
_cell.length_c   1.000
_cell.angle_alpha   90.00
_cell.angle_beta   90.00
_cell.angle_gamma   90.00
#
_symmetry.space_group_name_H-M   'P 1'
#
loop_
_entity.id
_entity.type
_entity.pdbx_description
1 polymer ?
#
loop_
_entity_poly.entity_id
_entity_poly.type
_entity_poly.pdbx_seq_one_letter_code
_entity_poly.pdbx_strand_id
1 'polypeptide(L)'
;MNSRRIVDLIGVGVLWGLLALLLGHRAYGAGIWTGVVCAPAIGLAIGAMLQQPFEDATTGRRRVIALCSLYLGATLFAVMIGLGTILGPGAGHRHFHSALIEPILGTWWGITFTGFFLVLWPLAYATHWWLEWRATR
;
A
#
# COMPACT_ATOMS: atom_id res chain seq x y z
N MET A 1 -8.87 -19.71 0.14
CA MET A 1 -7.65 -19.10 0.72
C MET A 1 -7.55 -19.57 2.17
N ASN A 2 -6.40 -20.11 2.59
CA ASN A 2 -6.26 -20.74 3.91
C ASN A 2 -6.20 -19.68 5.03
N SER A 3 -6.74 -19.95 6.23
CA SER A 3 -6.87 -18.95 7.31
C SER A 3 -5.53 -18.34 7.74
N ARG A 4 -4.45 -19.14 7.73
CA ARG A 4 -3.08 -18.65 8.01
C ARG A 4 -2.61 -17.59 7.00
N ARG A 5 -2.91 -17.79 5.71
CA ARG A 5 -2.54 -16.85 4.64
C ARG A 5 -3.25 -15.51 4.81
N ILE A 6 -4.50 -15.52 5.23
CA ILE A 6 -5.27 -14.29 5.50
C ILE A 6 -4.61 -13.49 6.63
N VAL A 7 -4.24 -14.16 7.73
CA VAL A 7 -3.56 -13.52 8.87
C VAL A 7 -2.24 -12.88 8.43
N ASP A 8 -1.48 -13.54 7.57
CA ASP A 8 -0.20 -13.02 7.09
C ASP A 8 -0.37 -11.79 6.20
N LEU A 9 -1.34 -11.83 5.29
CA LEU A 9 -1.65 -10.69 4.43
C LEU A 9 -2.11 -9.48 5.23
N ILE A 10 -2.92 -9.70 6.27
CA ILE A 10 -3.35 -8.67 7.21
C ILE A 10 -2.14 -8.11 7.97
N GLY A 11 -1.27 -8.98 8.51
CA GLY A 11 -0.09 -8.56 9.27
C GLY A 11 0.89 -7.75 8.43
N VAL A 12 1.10 -8.16 7.17
CA VAL A 12 1.88 -7.39 6.19
C VAL A 12 1.20 -6.05 5.89
N GLY A 13 -0.12 -6.02 5.72
CA GLY A 13 -0.88 -4.79 5.54
C GLY A 13 -0.68 -3.80 6.70
N VAL A 14 -0.74 -4.28 7.94
CA VAL A 14 -0.44 -3.46 9.14
C VAL A 14 0.98 -2.92 9.08
N LEU A 15 1.98 -3.76 8.77
CA LEU A 15 3.38 -3.33 8.70
C LEU A 15 3.59 -2.23 7.65
N TRP A 16 2.99 -2.38 6.48
CA TRP A 16 3.03 -1.35 5.43
C TRP A 16 2.29 -0.07 5.84
N GLY A 17 1.17 -0.19 6.56
CA GLY A 17 0.46 0.96 7.13
C GLY A 17 1.32 1.74 8.15
N LEU A 18 2.06 1.04 9.01
CA LEU A 18 2.99 1.65 9.96
C LEU A 18 4.17 2.32 9.25
N LEU A 19 4.71 1.68 8.20
CA LEU A 19 5.76 2.27 7.38
C LEU A 19 5.27 3.55 6.67
N ALA A 20 4.06 3.50 6.11
CA ALA A 20 3.43 4.66 5.50
C ALA A 20 3.20 5.79 6.51
N LEU A 21 2.78 5.47 7.74
CA LEU A 21 2.66 6.44 8.83
C LEU A 21 4.01 7.13 9.10
N LEU A 22 5.10 6.34 9.22
CA LEU A 22 6.43 6.86 9.53
C LEU A 22 6.96 7.79 8.42
N LEU A 23 6.73 7.44 7.16
CA LEU A 23 7.22 8.22 6.00
C LEU A 23 6.32 9.40 5.66
N GLY A 24 5.00 9.23 5.80
CA GLY A 24 3.98 10.15 5.30
C GLY A 24 3.37 11.08 6.33
N HIS A 25 3.55 10.84 7.64
CA HIS A 25 2.86 11.63 8.68
C HIS A 25 3.12 13.14 8.55
N ARG A 26 4.35 13.55 8.22
CA ARG A 26 4.68 14.97 8.01
C ARG A 26 3.97 15.59 6.81
N ALA A 27 3.67 14.79 5.78
CA ALA A 27 3.01 15.27 4.57
C ALA A 27 1.49 15.31 4.71
N TYR A 28 0.90 14.30 5.35
CA TYR A 28 -0.56 14.11 5.41
C TYR A 28 -1.19 14.50 6.75
N GLY A 29 -0.39 14.81 7.78
CA GLY A 29 -0.87 15.21 9.11
C GLY A 29 -1.82 14.16 9.71
N ALA A 30 -2.97 14.60 10.22
CA ALA A 30 -3.99 13.72 10.79
C ALA A 30 -4.75 12.90 9.74
N GLY A 31 -4.76 13.33 8.47
CA GLY A 31 -5.46 12.62 7.39
C GLY A 31 -4.89 11.25 7.08
N ILE A 32 -3.64 10.97 7.49
CA ILE A 32 -3.00 9.67 7.27
C ILE A 32 -3.68 8.51 8.00
N TRP A 33 -4.41 8.80 9.09
CA TRP A 33 -5.01 7.77 9.93
C TRP A 33 -6.05 6.92 9.20
N THR A 34 -6.79 7.48 8.25
CA THR A 34 -7.76 6.70 7.48
C THR A 34 -7.06 5.66 6.60
N GLY A 35 -5.93 6.03 5.99
CA GLY A 35 -5.07 5.08 5.29
C GLY A 35 -4.54 3.98 6.20
N VAL A 36 -4.05 4.35 7.39
CA VAL A 36 -3.48 3.40 8.37
C VAL A 36 -4.53 2.39 8.85
N VAL A 37 -5.74 2.86 9.19
CA VAL A 37 -6.84 1.99 9.62
C VAL A 37 -7.27 1.04 8.50
N CYS A 38 -7.22 1.48 7.25
CA CYS A 38 -7.55 0.66 6.09
C CYS A 38 -6.40 -0.23 5.60
N ALA A 39 -5.17 -0.04 6.10
CA ALA A 39 -3.98 -0.77 5.64
C ALA A 39 -4.09 -2.31 5.72
N PRO A 40 -4.71 -2.92 6.75
CA PRO A 40 -5.00 -4.35 6.78
C PRO A 40 -5.83 -4.84 5.59
N ALA A 41 -6.89 -4.09 5.25
CA ALA A 41 -7.78 -4.43 4.13
C ALA A 41 -7.08 -4.24 2.78
N ILE A 42 -6.25 -3.21 2.66
CA ILE A 42 -5.42 -2.96 1.47
C ILE A 42 -4.41 -4.11 1.29
N GLY A 43 -3.71 -4.51 2.36
CA GLY A 43 -2.77 -5.64 2.32
C GLY A 43 -3.44 -6.94 1.92
N LEU A 44 -4.64 -7.20 2.44
CA LEU A 44 -5.46 -8.35 2.04
C LEU A 44 -5.83 -8.29 0.54
N ALA A 45 -6.29 -7.14 0.05
CA ALA A 45 -6.69 -6.96 -1.34
C ALA A 45 -5.51 -7.18 -2.31
N ILE A 46 -4.38 -6.52 -2.06
CA ILE A 46 -3.16 -6.66 -2.87
C ILE A 46 -2.65 -8.09 -2.82
N GLY A 47 -2.59 -8.68 -1.62
CA GLY A 47 -2.16 -10.06 -1.43
C GLY A 47 -3.03 -11.05 -2.18
N ALA A 48 -4.35 -10.92 -2.07
CA ALA A 48 -5.29 -11.79 -2.78
C ALA A 48 -5.16 -11.66 -4.31
N MET A 49 -4.88 -10.46 -4.83
CA MET A 49 -4.77 -10.21 -6.27
C MET A 49 -3.41 -10.59 -6.85
N LEU A 50 -2.31 -10.31 -6.15
CA LEU A 50 -0.96 -10.35 -6.73
C LEU A 50 -0.06 -11.45 -6.16
N GLN A 51 -0.41 -12.08 -5.04
CA GLN A 51 0.45 -13.11 -4.45
C GLN A 51 0.52 -14.38 -5.32
N GLN A 52 -0.61 -14.88 -5.82
CA GLN A 52 -0.60 -16.06 -6.69
C GLN A 52 0.14 -15.78 -8.02
N PRO A 53 -0.12 -14.66 -8.73
CA PRO A 53 0.68 -14.29 -9.90
C PRO A 53 2.19 -14.15 -9.61
N PHE A 54 2.57 -13.76 -8.40
CA PHE A 54 3.97 -13.67 -7.99
C PHE A 54 4.60 -15.06 -7.82
N GLU A 55 3.90 -15.98 -7.17
CA GLU A 55 4.34 -17.37 -6.95
C GLU A 55 4.59 -18.08 -8.30
N ASP A 56 3.67 -17.90 -9.26
CA ASP A 56 3.73 -18.53 -10.60
C ASP A 56 4.71 -17.84 -11.58
N ALA A 57 5.28 -16.69 -11.21
CA ALA A 57 6.08 -15.86 -12.11
C ALA A 57 7.58 -16.19 -12.11
N THR A 58 8.23 -15.95 -13.26
CA THR A 58 9.70 -15.93 -13.39
C THR A 58 10.33 -14.74 -12.67
N THR A 59 11.64 -14.81 -12.37
CA THR A 59 12.36 -13.79 -11.59
C THR A 59 12.16 -12.36 -12.10
N GLY A 60 12.18 -12.13 -13.42
CA GLY A 60 11.93 -10.81 -14.00
C GLY A 60 10.50 -10.32 -13.76
N ARG A 61 9.51 -11.19 -13.96
CA ARG A 61 8.09 -10.87 -13.75
C ARG A 61 7.75 -10.65 -12.28
N ARG A 62 8.40 -11.37 -11.36
CA ARG A 62 8.28 -11.14 -9.90
C ARG A 62 8.69 -9.72 -9.50
N ARG A 63 9.74 -9.18 -10.11
CA ARG A 63 10.18 -7.78 -9.87
C ARG A 63 9.13 -6.77 -10.34
N VAL A 64 8.53 -7.00 -11.52
CA VAL A 64 7.45 -6.15 -12.04
C VAL A 64 6.22 -6.22 -11.14
N ILE A 65 5.81 -7.43 -10.70
CA ILE A 65 4.67 -7.60 -9.80
C ILE A 65 4.90 -6.88 -8.47
N ALA A 66 6.11 -6.96 -7.90
CA ALA A 66 6.46 -6.24 -6.69
C ALA A 66 6.42 -4.71 -6.87
N LEU A 67 6.78 -4.21 -8.05
CA LEU A 67 6.66 -2.79 -8.37
C LEU A 67 5.18 -2.40 -8.50
N CYS A 68 4.39 -3.20 -9.20
CA CYS A 68 2.95 -2.98 -9.35
C CYS A 68 2.25 -3.02 -7.99
N SER A 69 2.59 -3.94 -7.10
CA SER A 69 1.99 -4.04 -5.77
C SER A 69 2.33 -2.82 -4.91
N LEU A 70 3.57 -2.32 -4.99
CA LEU A 70 3.98 -1.08 -4.33
C LEU A 70 3.13 0.11 -4.78
N TYR A 71 3.03 0.38 -6.09
CA TYR A 71 2.27 1.52 -6.60
C TYR A 71 0.76 1.36 -6.42
N LEU A 72 0.22 0.15 -6.59
CA LEU A 72 -1.19 -0.13 -6.37
C LEU A 72 -1.55 0.07 -4.90
N GLY A 73 -0.73 -0.44 -3.97
CA GLY A 73 -0.95 -0.23 -2.54
C GLY A 73 -0.81 1.20 -2.09
N ALA A 74 0.21 1.91 -2.59
CA ALA A 74 0.36 3.34 -2.36
C ALA A 74 -0.86 4.12 -2.88
N THR A 75 -1.40 3.75 -4.05
CA THR A 75 -2.60 4.37 -4.62
C THR A 75 -3.82 4.11 -3.76
N LEU A 76 -4.08 2.85 -3.38
CA LEU A 76 -5.22 2.52 -2.51
C LEU A 76 -5.13 3.22 -1.16
N PHE A 77 -3.92 3.30 -0.58
CA PHE A 77 -3.68 4.04 0.66
C PHE A 77 -3.99 5.53 0.51
N ALA A 78 -3.51 6.17 -0.57
CA ALA A 78 -3.77 7.56 -0.87
C ALA A 78 -5.26 7.85 -1.12
N VAL A 79 -5.97 6.94 -1.79
CA VAL A 79 -7.43 7.02 -1.97
C VAL A 79 -8.15 7.00 -0.62
N MET A 80 -7.74 6.14 0.32
CA MET A 80 -8.34 6.11 1.66
C MET A 80 -8.07 7.39 2.46
N ILE A 81 -6.91 8.02 2.29
CA ILE A 81 -6.63 9.37 2.82
C ILE A 81 -7.62 10.38 2.23
N GLY A 82 -7.74 10.43 0.90
CA GLY A 82 -8.65 11.34 0.21
C GLY A 82 -10.10 11.17 0.63
N LEU A 83 -10.60 9.93 0.69
CA LEU A 83 -11.94 9.61 1.19
C LEU A 83 -12.13 10.06 2.64
N GLY A 84 -11.10 9.92 3.48
CA GLY A 84 -11.10 10.42 4.85
C GLY A 84 -11.31 11.94 4.93
N THR A 85 -10.74 12.69 3.99
CA THR A 85 -10.94 14.15 3.94
C THR A 85 -12.33 14.56 3.44
N ILE A 86 -12.98 13.72 2.64
CA ILE A 86 -14.35 13.95 2.13
C ILE A 86 -15.40 13.59 3.18
N LEU A 87 -15.20 12.48 3.90
CA LEU A 87 -16.18 11.91 4.83
C LEU A 87 -15.99 12.39 6.29
N GLY A 88 -14.81 12.95 6.61
CA GLY A 88 -14.49 13.44 7.94
C GLY A 88 -14.99 14.87 8.21
N PRO A 89 -15.05 15.30 9.48
CA PRO A 89 -15.54 16.63 9.88
C PRO A 89 -14.58 17.80 9.56
N GLY A 90 -13.76 17.68 8.51
CA GLY A 90 -12.74 18.66 8.13
C GLY A 90 -13.30 19.89 7.41
N ALA A 91 -12.70 21.05 7.68
CA ALA A 91 -13.11 22.34 7.12
C ALA A 91 -12.92 22.40 5.60
N GLY A 92 -14.03 22.35 4.86
CA GLY A 92 -14.11 22.80 3.47
C GLY A 92 -14.57 21.72 2.49
N HIS A 93 -15.58 22.08 1.69
CA HIS A 93 -16.04 21.29 0.55
C HIS A 93 -14.97 21.28 -0.54
N ARG A 94 -13.95 20.41 -0.42
CA ARG A 94 -13.04 20.12 -1.54
C ARG A 94 -13.80 19.35 -2.60
N HIS A 95 -13.65 19.73 -3.86
CA HIS A 95 -14.22 18.98 -4.98
C HIS A 95 -13.70 17.54 -4.96
N PHE A 96 -14.60 16.56 -5.10
CA PHE A 96 -14.31 15.14 -5.01
C PHE A 96 -13.07 14.71 -5.82
N HIS A 97 -12.91 15.26 -7.02
CA HIS A 97 -11.76 15.00 -7.88
C HIS A 97 -10.42 15.46 -7.30
N SER A 98 -10.34 16.68 -6.74
CA SER A 98 -9.09 17.18 -6.17
C SER A 98 -8.72 16.43 -4.89
N ALA A 99 -9.72 16.09 -4.06
CA ALA A 99 -9.52 15.32 -2.85
C ALA A 99 -8.97 13.89 -3.08
N LEU A 100 -9.18 13.30 -4.27
CA LEU A 100 -8.64 11.99 -4.62
C LEU A 100 -7.34 12.05 -5.43
N ILE A 101 -7.25 12.96 -6.40
CA ILE A 101 -6.10 13.02 -7.31
C ILE A 101 -4.87 13.58 -6.60
N GLU A 102 -5.02 14.61 -5.76
CA GLU A 102 -3.89 15.24 -5.07
C GLU A 102 -3.13 14.26 -4.16
N PRO A 103 -3.80 13.45 -3.29
CA PRO A 103 -3.08 12.46 -2.48
C PRO A 103 -2.37 11.40 -3.32
N ILE A 104 -2.98 10.93 -4.42
CA ILE A 104 -2.40 9.90 -5.28
C ILE A 104 -1.13 10.43 -5.94
N LEU A 105 -1.21 11.58 -6.61
CA LEU A 105 -0.07 12.20 -7.27
C LEU A 105 1.01 12.58 -6.26
N GLY A 106 0.63 13.13 -5.10
CA GLY A 106 1.57 13.43 -4.01
C GLY A 106 2.29 12.18 -3.51
N THR A 107 1.58 11.06 -3.38
CA THR A 107 2.18 9.78 -2.94
C THR A 107 3.13 9.23 -4.01
N TRP A 108 2.72 9.23 -5.27
CA TRP A 108 3.55 8.75 -6.38
C TRP A 108 4.80 9.62 -6.57
N TRP A 109 4.63 10.93 -6.45
CA TRP A 109 5.74 11.87 -6.48
C TRP A 109 6.69 11.63 -5.31
N GLY A 110 6.12 11.49 -4.11
CA GLY A 110 6.84 11.17 -2.89
C GLY A 110 7.62 9.86 -3.00
N ILE A 111 7.08 8.82 -3.63
CA ILE A 111 7.80 7.54 -3.81
C ILE A 111 8.90 7.65 -4.87
N THR A 112 8.58 8.27 -6.02
CA THR A 112 9.45 8.30 -7.20
C THR A 112 10.61 9.29 -7.03
N PHE A 113 10.30 10.55 -6.71
CA PHE A 113 11.28 11.64 -6.77
C PHE A 113 12.14 11.77 -5.52
N THR A 114 11.69 11.26 -4.37
CA THR A 114 12.56 11.18 -3.17
C THR A 114 13.52 9.99 -3.22
N GLY A 115 13.37 9.11 -4.23
CA GLY A 115 14.15 7.88 -4.33
C GLY A 115 13.68 6.75 -3.41
N PHE A 116 12.57 6.92 -2.66
CA PHE A 116 12.04 5.83 -1.83
C PHE A 116 11.75 4.56 -2.60
N PHE A 117 11.41 4.64 -3.90
CA PHE A 117 11.22 3.46 -4.72
C PHE A 117 12.44 2.51 -4.71
N LEU A 118 13.67 3.02 -4.56
CA LEU A 118 14.89 2.20 -4.51
C LEU A 118 14.95 1.29 -3.28
N VAL A 119 14.28 1.68 -2.19
CA VAL A 119 14.24 0.92 -0.92
C VAL A 119 12.92 0.15 -0.82
N LEU A 120 11.80 0.81 -1.12
CA LEU A 120 10.46 0.24 -1.01
C LEU A 120 10.21 -0.87 -2.02
N TRP A 121 10.82 -0.82 -3.20
CA TRP A 121 10.62 -1.86 -4.22
C TRP A 121 11.28 -3.20 -3.85
N PRO A 122 12.57 -3.25 -3.44
CA PRO A 122 13.15 -4.47 -2.88
C PRO A 122 12.38 -4.97 -1.65
N LEU A 123 11.88 -4.06 -0.81
CA LEU A 123 11.09 -4.42 0.36
C LEU A 123 9.75 -5.05 -0.01
N ALA A 124 9.06 -4.52 -1.03
CA ALA A 124 7.83 -5.10 -1.58
C ALA A 124 8.09 -6.50 -2.15
N TYR A 125 9.20 -6.68 -2.87
CA TYR A 125 9.62 -7.99 -3.36
C TYR A 125 9.88 -8.97 -2.21
N ALA A 126 10.65 -8.54 -1.20
CA ALA A 126 10.98 -9.36 -0.03
C ALA A 126 9.71 -9.76 0.74
N THR A 127 8.70 -8.89 0.78
CA THR A 127 7.41 -9.17 1.40
C THR A 127 6.67 -10.31 0.68
N HIS A 128 6.54 -10.24 -0.65
CA HIS A 128 5.91 -11.31 -1.43
C HIS A 128 6.68 -12.63 -1.34
N TRP A 129 8.01 -12.55 -1.39
CA TRP A 129 8.89 -13.71 -1.22
C TRP A 129 8.75 -14.35 0.18
N TRP A 130 8.67 -13.53 1.23
CA TRP A 130 8.46 -14.01 2.60
C TRP A 130 7.11 -14.74 2.75
N LEU A 131 6.06 -14.20 2.14
CA LEU A 131 4.73 -14.83 2.13
C LEU A 131 4.74 -16.16 1.39
N GLU A 132 5.44 -16.25 0.25
CA GLU A 132 5.63 -17.51 -0.50
C GLU A 132 6.41 -18.53 0.33
N TRP A 133 7.53 -18.12 0.95
CA TRP A 133 8.35 -18.97 1.81
C TRP A 133 7.57 -19.51 3.01
N ARG A 134 6.70 -18.69 3.60
CA ARG A 134 5.81 -19.10 4.70
C ARG A 134 4.67 -20.02 4.26
N ALA A 135 4.27 -20.00 3.00
CA ALA A 135 3.23 -20.87 2.48
C ALA A 135 3.76 -22.26 2.12
N THR A 136 5.07 -22.39 1.89
CA THR A 136 5.75 -23.62 1.48
C THR A 136 6.39 -24.40 2.64
N ARG A 137 6.37 -23.85 3.87
CA ARG A 137 6.80 -24.51 5.12
C ARG A 137 5.62 -24.76 6.04
#